data_AF-A0A954PNV2-F1
#
_entry.id   AF-A0A954PNV2-F1
#
_cell.length_a   1.000
_cell.length_b   1.000
_cell.length_c   1.000
_cell.angle_alpha   90.00
_cell.angle_beta   90.00
_cell.angle_gamma   90.00
#
_symmetry.space_group_name_H-M   'P 1'
#
loop_
_entity.id
_entity.type
_entity.pdbx_description
1 polymer ?
#
loop_
_entity_poly.entity_id
_entity_poly.type
_entity_poly.pdbx_seq_one_letter_code
_entity_poly.pdbx_strand_id
1 'polypeptide(L)' 'MSILIDKHTKVICQGITGSAGAFHTKGCAEYGTQMVGGVTPGKGGQTTLG' A
#
# COMPACT_ATOMS: atom_id res chain seq x y z
N MET A 1 14.27 9.03 17.28
CA MET A 1 14.88 9.24 15.95
C MET A 1 13.75 9.12 14.93
N SER A 2 13.55 10.14 14.10
CA SER A 2 12.39 10.19 13.18
C SER A 2 12.85 9.91 11.75
N ILE A 3 12.04 9.16 11.00
CA ILE A 3 12.22 8.99 9.56
C ILE A 3 11.31 10.00 8.89
N LEU A 4 11.90 10.96 8.18
CA LEU A 4 11.14 11.94 7.40
C LEU A 4 10.84 11.34 6.04
N ILE A 5 9.58 11.42 5.63
CA ILE A 5 9.13 11.04 4.29
C ILE A 5 8.78 12.29 3.49
N ASP A 6 8.80 12.13 2.17
CA ASP A 6 8.49 13.20 1.22
C ASP A 6 7.58 12.69 0.09
N LYS A 7 7.28 13.60 -0.85
CA LYS A 7 6.46 13.29 -2.03
C LYS A 7 7.04 12.21 -2.93
N HIS A 8 8.33 11.85 -2.82
CA HIS A 8 9.00 10.83 -3.61
C HIS A 8 9.02 9.46 -2.92
N THR A 9 8.50 9.37 -1.69
CA THR A 9 8.48 8.13 -0.90
C THR A 9 7.52 7.12 -1.51
N LYS A 10 8.05 5.96 -1.91
CA LYS A 10 7.27 4.82 -2.41
C LYS A 10 6.81 3.97 -1.23
N VAL A 11 5.53 3.64 -1.19
CA VAL A 11 4.89 2.95 -0.06
C VAL A 11 4.36 1.59 -0.49
N ILE A 12 4.53 0.57 0.36
CA ILE A 12 3.86 -0.72 0.23
C ILE A 12 2.97 -0.98 1.45
N CYS A 13 1.88 -1.72 1.26
CA CYS A 13 1.04 -2.19 2.37
C CYS A 13 1.29 -3.67 2.65
N GLN A 14 1.72 -4.01 3.86
CA GLN A 14 1.77 -5.39 4.33
C GLN A 14 0.39 -5.81 4.84
N GLY A 15 -0.16 -6.91 4.34
CA GLY A 15 -1.55 -7.29 4.58
C GLY A 15 -2.55 -6.57 3.69
N ILE A 16 -2.13 -6.12 2.49
CA ILE A 16 -2.96 -5.33 1.56
C ILE A 16 -4.28 -6.01 1.18
N THR A 17 -4.33 -7.35 1.18
CA THR A 17 -5.55 -8.09 0.84
C THR A 17 -6.49 -8.31 2.04
N GLY A 18 -6.14 -7.82 3.23
CA GLY A 18 -7.02 -7.80 4.40
C GLY A 18 -8.03 -6.65 4.34
N SER A 19 -9.08 -6.69 5.17
CA SER A 19 -10.15 -5.68 5.18
C SER A 19 -9.63 -4.25 5.40
N ALA A 20 -8.87 -4.04 6.48
CA ALA A 20 -8.29 -2.74 6.79
C ALA A 20 -7.18 -2.34 5.80
N GLY A 21 -6.32 -3.30 5.42
CA GLY A 21 -5.24 -3.07 4.45
C GLY A 21 -5.78 -2.58 3.11
N ALA A 22 -6.82 -3.24 2.58
CA ALA A 22 -7.45 -2.84 1.33
C ALA A 22 -8.14 -1.48 1.45
N PHE A 23 -8.91 -1.25 2.52
CA PHE A 23 -9.64 0.00 2.75
C PHE A 23 -8.70 1.21 2.84
N HIS A 24 -7.68 1.15 3.68
CA HIS A 24 -6.72 2.25 3.85
C HIS A 24 -5.83 2.43 2.63
N THR A 25 -5.37 1.34 2.00
CA THR A 25 -4.50 1.47 0.83
C THR A 25 -5.24 2.13 -0.34
N LYS A 26 -6.52 1.79 -0.54
CA LYS A 26 -7.37 2.46 -1.53
C LYS A 26 -7.49 3.97 -1.23
N GLY A 27 -7.84 4.34 0.00
CA GLY A 27 -7.94 5.75 0.38
C GLY A 27 -6.61 6.51 0.26
N CYS A 28 -5.49 5.89 0.62
CA CYS A 28 -4.16 6.49 0.47
C CYS A 28 -3.78 6.70 -1.00
N ALA A 29 -4.08 5.73 -1.87
CA ALA A 29 -3.84 5.86 -3.30
C ALA A 29 -4.71 6.96 -3.93
N GLU A 30 -6.01 7.01 -3.59
CA GLU A 30 -6.93 8.06 -4.03
C GLU A 30 -6.50 9.45 -3.54
N TYR A 31 -5.90 9.53 -2.35
CA TYR A 31 -5.34 10.76 -1.79
C TYR A 31 -4.03 11.21 -2.46
N GLY A 32 -3.40 10.36 -3.27
CA GLY A 32 -2.16 10.68 -3.99
C GLY A 32 -0.88 10.15 -3.34
N THR A 33 -0.99 9.22 -2.38
CA THR A 33 0.19 8.49 -1.87
C THR A 33 0.75 7.61 -2.98
N GLN A 34 2.08 7.56 -3.12
CA GLN A 34 2.73 6.66 -4.09
C GLN A 34 2.71 5.20 -3.61
N MET A 35 1.54 4.57 -3.63
CA MET A 35 1.37 3.15 -3.36
C MET A 35 1.93 2.34 -4.54
N VAL A 36 3.00 1.57 -4.33
CA VAL A 36 3.67 0.79 -5.39
C VAL A 36 3.43 -0.71 -5.30
N GLY A 37 2.65 -1.16 -4.31
CA GLY A 37 2.25 -2.54 -4.17
C GLY A 37 1.89 -2.92 -2.75
N GLY A 38 1.81 -4.24 -2.51
CA GLY A 38 1.59 -4.78 -1.19
C GLY A 38 1.93 -6.26 -1.11
N VAL A 39 1.91 -6.78 0.10
CA VAL A 39 2.30 -8.16 0.40
C VAL A 39 1.17 -8.88 1.10
N THR A 40 0.90 -10.12 0.68
CA THR A 40 0.16 -11.10 1.45
C THR A 40 0.78 -12.48 1.19
N PRO A 41 1.12 -13.27 2.24
CA PRO A 41 1.70 -14.60 2.05
C PRO A 41 0.83 -15.48 1.14
N GLY A 42 1.47 -16.13 0.17
CA GLY A 42 0.78 -17.03 -0.78
C GLY A 42 -0.04 -16.34 -1.89
N LYS A 43 -0.07 -15.00 -1.96
CA LYS A 43 -0.83 -14.24 -2.97
C LYS A 43 0.05 -13.42 -3.92
N GLY A 44 1.29 -13.87 -4.17
CA GLY A 44 2.18 -13.22 -5.13
C GLY A 44 1.59 -13.25 -6.55
N GLY A 45 1.78 -12.17 -7.31
CA GLY A 45 1.31 -12.06 -8.70
C GLY A 45 -0.16 -11.64 -8.86
N GLN A 46 -0.90 -11.45 -7.77
CA GLN A 46 -2.28 -10.97 -7.81
C GLN A 46 -2.36 -9.44 -7.80
N THR A 47 -3.29 -8.87 -8.57
CA THR A 47 -3.60 -7.43 -8.55
C THR A 47 -4.69 -7.16 -7.51
N THR A 48 -4.42 -6.27 -6.54
CA THR A 48 -5.37 -5.95 -5.44
C THR A 48 -6.06 -4.61 -5.61
N LEU A 49 -5.36 -3.63 -6.19
CA LEU A 49 -5.86 -2.29 -6.49
C LEU A 49 -5.55 -2.10 -7.97
N GLY A 50 -6.59 -2.15 -8.80
CA GLY A 50 -6.48 -1.99 -10.25
C GLY A 50 -6.03 -0.59 -10.64
#